data_AF-A0A9E5JW30-F1
#
_entry.id   AF-A0A9E5JW30-F1
#
_cell.length_a   1.000
_cell.length_b   1.000
_cell.length_c   1.000
_cell.angle_alpha   90.00
_cell.angle_beta   90.00
_cell.angle_gamma   90.00
#
_symmetry.space_group_name_H-M   'P 1'
#
loop_
_entity.id
_entity.type
_entity.pdbx_description
1 polymer ?
#
loop_
_entity_poly.entity_id
_entity_poly.type
_entity_poly.pdbx_seq_one_letter_code
_entity_poly.pdbx_strand_id
1 'polypeptide(L)'
;MKNLFTTATLRHFSTCLMSAALLSRTLQSTTLLSTALLSAALLSTPLLASAATDCPLRDAPYSLESPLIDVMLSERASAVVNRHMNNALSKMPAHFASTTPPSFSAILNVSTVASMAGIEASVLPQVAEELAAIEVTEQDRVARCARYDTTPPQLATPSPLPGDGRKPRLLLFEKINGFKDTPSFNAAHALLQDMARQQGWTLVSSDNGAVFNAQQLSQFDAVIWNNVSGDVLTLSQRQAFRDYIEQGGGFVGIHGSGGDPTYFWDWYADELIGARFAGHPADPQYQDARVVIENTHSGIGKGLAAEWTMNEEWYSFKTSPRDKGATVIATLDESSYSPVGHHGIDLRMGDHPIAWQRCLVQGRSFYSALGHRPEIYADPNHQRLLLQGIEWAAGQTADACP
;
A
#
# COMPACT_ATOMS: atom_id res chain seq x y z
N MET A 1 18.15 56.84 -2.19
CA MET A 1 18.92 58.00 -1.69
C MET A 1 19.06 57.87 -0.18
N LYS A 2 20.31 57.84 0.32
CA LYS A 2 20.82 58.16 1.68
C LYS A 2 20.26 57.34 2.87
N ASN A 3 21.01 56.83 3.87
CA ASN A 3 22.41 56.84 4.33
C ASN A 3 22.45 55.74 5.45
N LEU A 4 23.35 54.74 5.48
CA LEU A 4 24.74 54.68 5.98
C LEU A 4 24.92 54.38 7.50
N PHE A 5 25.71 53.31 7.77
CA PHE A 5 26.69 53.07 8.87
C PHE A 5 26.19 52.74 10.31
N THR A 6 26.80 51.90 11.18
CA THR A 6 28.11 51.18 11.26
C THR A 6 28.15 50.20 12.49
N THR A 7 29.00 49.15 12.43
CA THR A 7 29.84 48.45 13.47
C THR A 7 29.25 47.94 14.81
N ALA A 8 29.34 46.66 15.24
CA ALA A 8 30.46 45.71 15.52
C ALA A 8 31.18 45.90 16.89
N THR A 9 31.12 44.91 17.82
CA THR A 9 32.28 44.37 18.60
C THR A 9 31.94 43.19 19.54
N LEU A 10 32.94 42.30 19.73
CA LEU A 10 33.02 41.05 20.54
C LEU A 10 33.76 41.25 21.89
N ARG A 11 33.72 40.19 22.75
CA ARG A 11 34.70 39.69 23.79
C ARG A 11 34.24 39.84 25.26
N HIS A 12 34.59 39.03 26.27
CA HIS A 12 35.18 37.69 26.53
C HIS A 12 35.12 37.40 28.07
N PHE A 13 34.99 36.13 28.47
CA PHE A 13 35.54 35.38 29.64
C PHE A 13 35.72 35.96 31.07
N SER A 14 35.31 35.19 32.11
CA SER A 14 36.22 34.56 33.11
C SER A 14 35.55 33.74 34.24
N THR A 15 36.34 32.79 34.75
CA THR A 15 36.16 31.66 35.70
C THR A 15 36.45 31.96 37.20
N CYS A 16 36.04 31.08 38.14
CA CYS A 16 36.62 30.94 39.51
C CYS A 16 36.31 29.51 40.10
N LEU A 17 37.28 28.57 40.23
CA LEU A 17 38.05 28.08 41.42
C LEU A 17 37.20 27.69 42.67
N MET A 18 37.18 26.48 43.29
CA MET A 18 38.10 25.39 43.76
C MET A 18 38.43 25.41 45.29
N SER A 19 38.51 24.19 45.87
CA SER A 19 39.17 23.73 47.14
C SER A 19 38.38 23.78 48.47
N ALA A 20 38.60 22.95 49.50
CA ALA A 20 39.26 21.65 49.76
C ALA A 20 39.15 21.33 51.30
N ALA A 21 39.59 20.12 51.72
CA ALA A 21 40.17 19.74 53.04
C ALA A 21 39.24 19.25 54.19
N LEU A 22 39.60 18.37 55.15
CA LEU A 22 40.59 17.27 55.34
C LEU A 22 40.28 16.59 56.72
N LEU A 23 40.54 15.27 56.85
CA LEU A 23 40.95 14.43 58.02
C LEU A 23 40.33 14.51 59.45
N SER A 24 40.01 13.34 60.04
CA SER A 24 40.73 12.73 61.19
C SER A 24 40.23 11.32 61.61
N ARG A 25 41.15 10.53 62.20
CA ARG A 25 41.11 9.09 62.53
C ARG A 25 40.51 8.77 63.91
N THR A 26 39.94 7.56 64.07
CA THR A 26 40.03 6.73 65.29
C THR A 26 39.83 5.23 64.94
N LEU A 27 40.68 4.36 65.48
CA LEU A 27 40.60 2.89 65.34
C LEU A 27 39.64 2.29 66.37
N GLN A 28 38.83 1.32 65.98
CA GLN A 28 38.48 0.17 66.82
C GLN A 28 37.94 -0.99 65.98
N SER A 29 38.48 -2.17 66.27
CA SER A 29 38.31 -3.43 65.57
C SER A 29 36.97 -4.09 65.87
N THR A 30 36.22 -4.47 64.84
CA THR A 30 35.26 -5.58 64.89
C THR A 30 35.02 -6.12 63.48
N THR A 31 35.46 -7.35 63.26
CA THR A 31 35.07 -8.26 62.17
C THR A 31 33.56 -8.30 62.00
N LEU A 32 33.03 -8.03 60.80
CA LEU A 32 31.70 -8.48 60.36
C LEU A 32 31.61 -8.42 58.80
N LEU A 33 31.45 -9.61 58.22
CA LEU A 33 30.97 -9.99 56.89
C LEU A 33 31.10 -8.99 55.71
N SER A 34 32.03 -9.31 54.80
CA SER A 34 32.01 -8.84 53.42
C SER A 34 30.80 -9.42 52.67
N THR A 35 29.72 -8.64 52.53
CA THR A 35 28.70 -8.90 51.50
C THR A 35 29.22 -8.39 50.17
N ALA A 36 29.68 -9.32 49.32
CA ALA A 36 29.95 -9.04 47.92
C ALA A 36 28.62 -8.73 47.22
N LEU A 37 28.35 -7.46 46.96
CA LEU A 37 27.34 -7.03 46.00
C LEU A 37 27.84 -7.40 44.61
N LEU A 38 27.47 -8.59 44.13
CA LEU A 38 27.51 -8.91 42.71
C LEU A 38 26.49 -8.01 42.01
N SER A 39 26.96 -6.93 41.41
CA SER A 39 26.21 -6.23 40.37
C SER A 39 26.07 -7.20 39.19
N ALA A 40 24.94 -7.89 39.11
CA ALA A 40 24.55 -8.62 37.92
C ALA A 40 24.29 -7.61 36.81
N ALA A 41 25.30 -7.34 36.00
CA ALA A 41 25.11 -6.71 34.70
C ALA A 41 24.27 -7.70 33.87
N LEU A 42 22.95 -7.44 33.81
CA LEU A 42 22.06 -8.09 32.87
C LEU A 42 22.53 -7.68 31.46
N LEU A 43 23.39 -8.51 30.89
CA LEU A 43 23.62 -8.54 29.44
C LEU A 43 22.26 -8.83 28.82
N SER A 44 21.59 -7.77 28.38
CA SER A 44 20.41 -7.86 27.54
C SER A 44 20.91 -8.46 26.23
N THR A 45 20.78 -9.78 26.08
CA THR A 45 20.86 -10.37 24.76
C THR A 45 19.78 -9.67 23.94
N PRO A 46 20.11 -9.05 22.79
CA PRO A 46 19.06 -8.55 21.92
C PRO A 46 18.19 -9.76 21.61
N LEU A 47 16.92 -9.70 22.00
CA LEU A 47 15.93 -10.63 21.50
C LEU A 47 16.05 -10.53 19.97
N LEU A 48 16.63 -11.56 19.36
CA LEU A 48 16.50 -11.76 17.93
C LEU A 48 14.99 -11.74 17.69
N ALA A 49 14.51 -10.66 17.08
CA ALA A 49 13.11 -10.58 16.68
C ALA A 49 12.82 -11.86 15.91
N SER A 50 11.88 -12.67 16.42
CA SER A 50 11.46 -13.88 15.74
C SER A 50 11.07 -13.46 14.31
N ALA A 51 11.69 -14.09 13.32
CA ALA A 51 11.35 -13.82 11.92
C ALA A 51 9.83 -13.94 11.76
N ALA A 52 9.24 -13.01 11.02
CA ALA A 52 7.82 -13.04 10.72
C ALA A 52 7.48 -14.43 10.17
N THR A 53 6.64 -15.18 10.87
CA THR A 53 6.16 -16.48 10.40
C THR A 53 4.72 -16.39 9.92
N ASP A 54 3.99 -15.35 10.31
CA ASP A 54 2.65 -15.11 9.80
C ASP A 54 2.73 -14.33 8.48
N CYS A 55 2.88 -15.00 7.34
CA CYS A 55 2.82 -14.32 6.05
C CYS A 55 2.10 -15.17 4.97
N PRO A 56 1.48 -14.51 3.97
CA PRO A 56 0.85 -15.18 2.85
C PRO A 56 1.82 -16.10 2.10
N LEU A 57 1.30 -17.27 1.71
CA LEU A 57 2.02 -18.27 0.91
C LEU A 57 3.34 -18.77 1.51
N ARG A 58 3.61 -18.56 2.81
CA ARG A 58 4.83 -19.03 3.50
C ARG A 58 5.13 -20.51 3.19
N ASP A 59 4.13 -21.37 3.42
CA ASP A 59 4.26 -22.82 3.30
C ASP A 59 3.75 -23.37 1.96
N ALA A 60 3.26 -22.49 1.07
CA ALA A 60 2.66 -22.92 -0.18
C ALA A 60 3.73 -23.59 -1.08
N PRO A 61 3.45 -24.78 -1.65
CA PRO A 61 4.31 -25.38 -2.66
C PRO A 61 4.57 -24.41 -3.82
N TYR A 62 5.75 -24.49 -4.43
CA TYR A 62 6.02 -23.74 -5.65
C TYR A 62 5.09 -24.22 -6.78
N SER A 63 4.58 -23.29 -7.56
CA SER A 63 3.67 -23.55 -8.68
C SER A 63 3.75 -22.44 -9.72
N LEU A 64 3.01 -22.58 -10.81
CA LEU A 64 2.88 -21.52 -11.81
C LEU A 64 2.18 -20.26 -11.26
N GLU A 65 1.39 -20.42 -10.19
CA GLU A 65 0.67 -19.33 -9.52
C GLU A 65 1.45 -18.71 -8.36
N SER A 66 2.65 -19.23 -8.06
CA SER A 66 3.51 -18.63 -7.04
C SER A 66 3.93 -17.21 -7.44
N PRO A 67 3.97 -16.26 -6.49
CA PRO A 67 4.57 -14.96 -6.73
C PRO A 67 5.97 -15.12 -7.29
N LEU A 68 6.28 -14.36 -8.34
CA LEU A 68 7.57 -14.45 -9.00
C LEU A 68 8.70 -14.17 -8.02
N ILE A 69 8.52 -13.20 -7.12
CA ILE A 69 9.47 -12.89 -6.05
C ILE A 69 9.78 -14.11 -5.17
N ASP A 70 8.80 -14.96 -4.85
CA ASP A 70 9.00 -16.16 -4.03
C ASP A 70 9.84 -17.20 -4.77
N VAL A 71 9.60 -17.36 -6.08
CA VAL A 71 10.41 -18.22 -6.96
C VAL A 71 11.84 -17.70 -7.07
N MET A 72 12.00 -16.38 -7.20
CA MET A 72 13.30 -15.71 -7.32
C MET A 72 14.14 -15.76 -6.04
N LEU A 73 13.51 -15.84 -4.87
CA LEU A 73 14.18 -16.00 -3.58
C LEU A 73 14.79 -17.41 -3.40
N SER A 74 14.34 -18.39 -4.19
CA SER A 74 14.82 -19.77 -4.12
C SER A 74 15.65 -20.13 -5.36
N GLU A 75 16.94 -20.40 -5.15
CA GLU A 75 17.85 -20.79 -6.25
C GLU A 75 17.34 -22.02 -7.01
N ARG A 76 16.74 -22.98 -6.29
CA ARG A 76 16.17 -24.22 -6.87
C ARG A 76 14.96 -23.92 -7.76
N ALA A 77 14.02 -23.09 -7.29
CA ALA A 77 12.83 -22.75 -8.06
C ALA A 77 13.18 -21.86 -9.27
N SER A 78 14.07 -20.88 -9.08
CA SER A 78 14.61 -20.05 -10.15
C SER A 78 15.29 -20.88 -11.24
N ALA A 79 16.04 -21.92 -10.86
CA ALA A 79 16.70 -22.81 -11.82
C ALA A 79 15.71 -23.59 -12.70
N VAL A 80 14.57 -24.02 -12.14
CA VAL A 80 13.50 -24.69 -12.92
C VAL A 80 12.92 -23.72 -13.95
N VAL A 81 12.54 -22.51 -13.54
CA VAL A 81 11.97 -21.51 -14.44
C VAL A 81 12.95 -21.14 -15.55
N ASN A 82 14.21 -20.85 -15.23
CA ASN A 82 15.20 -20.47 -16.25
C ASN A 82 15.51 -21.58 -17.25
N ARG A 83 15.54 -22.84 -16.79
CA ARG A 83 15.79 -24.01 -17.65
C ARG A 83 14.74 -24.16 -18.75
N HIS A 84 13.47 -24.02 -18.38
CA HIS A 84 12.35 -24.31 -19.28
C HIS A 84 11.81 -23.09 -20.01
N MET A 85 11.98 -21.89 -19.44
CA MET A 85 11.44 -20.65 -19.99
C MET A 85 12.52 -19.81 -20.67
N ASN A 86 13.49 -20.44 -21.34
CA ASN A 86 14.52 -19.77 -22.14
C ASN A 86 15.29 -18.66 -21.39
N ASN A 87 15.61 -18.87 -20.10
CA ASN A 87 16.20 -17.87 -19.21
C ASN A 87 15.37 -16.59 -19.07
N ALA A 88 14.02 -16.70 -19.05
CA ALA A 88 13.11 -15.56 -18.93
C ALA A 88 13.46 -14.64 -17.76
N LEU A 89 13.84 -15.19 -16.60
CA LEU A 89 14.16 -14.37 -15.41
C LEU A 89 15.39 -13.50 -15.63
N SER A 90 16.43 -14.06 -16.25
CA SER A 90 17.67 -13.34 -16.54
C SER A 90 17.54 -12.31 -17.67
N LYS A 91 16.52 -12.44 -18.52
CA LYS A 91 16.24 -11.53 -19.64
C LYS A 91 15.30 -10.40 -19.27
N MET A 92 14.58 -10.50 -18.15
CA MET A 92 13.68 -9.46 -17.69
C MET A 92 14.46 -8.20 -17.27
N PRO A 93 13.91 -7.00 -17.50
CA PRO A 93 14.50 -5.77 -16.99
C PRO A 93 14.64 -5.82 -15.46
N ALA A 94 15.66 -5.15 -14.91
CA ALA A 94 15.95 -5.22 -13.47
C ALA A 94 14.78 -4.77 -12.57
N HIS A 95 13.96 -3.82 -13.02
CA HIS A 95 12.76 -3.39 -12.29
C HIS A 95 11.61 -4.42 -12.32
N PHE A 96 11.66 -5.40 -13.22
CA PHE A 96 10.76 -6.55 -13.25
C PHE A 96 11.26 -7.73 -12.40
N ALA A 97 12.58 -7.86 -12.28
CA ALA A 97 13.26 -9.03 -11.74
C ALA A 97 14.12 -8.69 -10.51
N SER A 98 13.53 -8.00 -9.52
CA SER A 98 14.16 -7.76 -8.21
C SER A 98 13.55 -8.64 -7.13
N THR A 99 14.33 -9.08 -6.13
CA THR A 99 13.82 -9.72 -4.90
C THR A 99 13.67 -8.74 -3.74
N THR A 100 13.97 -7.45 -3.97
CA THR A 100 13.78 -6.36 -3.01
C THR A 100 12.59 -5.51 -3.46
N PRO A 101 11.50 -5.48 -2.67
CA PRO A 101 10.37 -4.58 -2.93
C PRO A 101 10.75 -3.10 -2.79
N PRO A 102 10.10 -2.17 -3.52
CA PRO A 102 9.05 -2.40 -4.52
C PRO A 102 9.58 -3.03 -5.83
N SER A 103 8.86 -4.01 -6.38
CA SER A 103 9.22 -4.70 -7.62
C SER A 103 8.01 -5.37 -8.28
N PHE A 104 7.96 -5.40 -9.62
CA PHE A 104 6.89 -6.14 -10.33
C PHE A 104 6.89 -7.64 -9.99
N SER A 105 8.02 -8.22 -9.60
CA SER A 105 8.08 -9.61 -9.15
C SER A 105 7.14 -9.93 -7.97
N ALA A 106 6.74 -8.92 -7.19
CA ALA A 106 5.78 -9.07 -6.11
C ALA A 106 4.31 -9.05 -6.56
N ILE A 107 4.04 -8.74 -7.83
CA ILE A 107 2.69 -8.64 -8.44
C ILE A 107 2.55 -9.48 -9.71
N LEU A 108 3.57 -10.25 -10.06
CA LEU A 108 3.56 -11.22 -11.14
C LEU A 108 3.64 -12.63 -10.56
N ASN A 109 3.08 -13.60 -11.27
CA ASN A 109 3.34 -15.02 -11.04
C ASN A 109 4.10 -15.61 -12.25
N VAL A 110 4.52 -16.87 -12.14
CA VAL A 110 5.30 -17.56 -13.20
C VAL A 110 4.48 -17.66 -14.50
N SER A 111 3.17 -17.92 -14.39
CA SER A 111 2.26 -18.00 -15.54
C SER A 111 2.21 -16.69 -16.33
N THR A 112 2.08 -15.56 -15.65
CA THR A 112 2.09 -14.23 -16.26
C THR A 112 3.42 -13.93 -16.93
N VAL A 113 4.55 -14.26 -16.29
CA VAL A 113 5.88 -14.12 -16.92
C VAL A 113 6.01 -14.98 -18.16
N ALA A 114 5.50 -16.21 -18.14
CA ALA A 114 5.52 -17.10 -19.29
C ALA A 114 4.74 -16.51 -20.48
N SER A 115 3.55 -15.98 -20.22
CA SER A 115 2.73 -15.29 -21.22
C SER A 115 3.46 -14.08 -21.80
N MET A 116 4.00 -13.21 -20.96
CA MET A 116 4.76 -12.01 -21.38
C MET A 116 6.00 -12.35 -22.20
N ALA A 117 6.68 -13.45 -21.87
CA ALA A 117 7.87 -13.91 -22.58
C ALA A 117 7.56 -14.74 -23.84
N GLY A 118 6.27 -14.95 -24.18
CA GLY A 118 5.85 -15.75 -25.32
C GLY A 118 6.26 -17.22 -25.21
N ILE A 119 6.25 -17.77 -23.99
CA ILE A 119 6.57 -19.18 -23.76
C ILE A 119 5.39 -20.05 -24.21
N GLU A 120 5.69 -21.08 -24.99
CA GLU A 120 4.70 -22.04 -25.48
C GLU A 120 3.98 -22.74 -24.31
N ALA A 121 2.65 -22.75 -24.35
CA ALA A 121 1.82 -23.31 -23.29
C ALA A 121 2.10 -24.81 -23.03
N SER A 122 2.61 -25.54 -24.02
CA SER A 122 2.99 -26.95 -23.89
C SER A 122 4.14 -27.22 -22.92
N VAL A 123 4.95 -26.20 -22.60
CA VAL A 123 6.08 -26.30 -21.65
C VAL A 123 5.60 -26.19 -20.20
N LEU A 124 4.47 -25.49 -19.97
CA LEU A 124 3.99 -25.15 -18.62
C LEU A 124 3.68 -26.36 -17.72
N PRO A 125 3.10 -27.48 -18.22
CA PRO A 125 2.87 -28.66 -17.38
C PRO A 125 4.15 -29.23 -16.76
N GLN A 126 5.25 -29.27 -17.53
CA GLN A 126 6.54 -29.75 -17.02
C GLN A 126 7.13 -28.80 -15.98
N VAL A 127 7.02 -27.48 -16.20
CA VAL A 127 7.45 -26.46 -15.23
C VAL A 127 6.66 -26.60 -13.93
N ALA A 128 5.34 -26.80 -14.02
CA ALA A 128 4.49 -26.99 -12.86
C ALA A 128 4.88 -28.23 -12.05
N GLU A 129 5.12 -29.37 -12.73
CA GLU A 129 5.55 -30.62 -12.09
C GLU A 129 6.90 -30.46 -11.36
N GLU A 130 7.90 -29.88 -12.04
CA GLU A 130 9.23 -29.68 -11.44
C GLU A 130 9.21 -28.66 -10.29
N LEU A 131 8.41 -27.59 -10.39
CA LEU A 131 8.23 -26.64 -9.28
C LEU A 131 7.55 -27.32 -8.07
N ALA A 132 6.48 -28.08 -8.30
CA ALA A 132 5.75 -28.76 -7.24
C ALA A 132 6.59 -29.81 -6.49
N ALA A 133 7.61 -30.37 -7.14
CA ALA A 133 8.55 -31.32 -6.53
C ALA A 133 9.58 -30.66 -5.58
N ILE A 134 9.70 -29.32 -5.58
CA ILE A 134 10.65 -28.61 -4.72
C ILE A 134 10.09 -28.50 -3.30
N GLU A 135 10.82 -29.07 -2.34
CA GLU A 135 10.53 -28.88 -0.91
C GLU A 135 10.75 -27.41 -0.49
N VAL A 136 9.74 -26.81 0.15
CA VAL A 136 9.82 -25.47 0.75
C VAL A 136 10.56 -25.54 2.09
N THR A 137 11.82 -25.09 2.09
CA THR A 137 12.71 -25.11 3.26
C THR A 137 12.38 -23.99 4.24
N GLU A 138 12.92 -24.06 5.46
CA GLU A 138 12.80 -22.97 6.42
C GLU A 138 13.42 -21.66 5.91
N GLN A 139 14.50 -21.73 5.14
CA GLN A 139 15.10 -20.55 4.51
C GLN A 139 14.13 -19.90 3.51
N ASP A 140 13.44 -20.71 2.70
CA ASP A 140 12.42 -20.20 1.77
C ASP A 140 11.29 -19.50 2.56
N ARG A 141 10.82 -20.10 3.65
CA ARG A 141 9.76 -19.53 4.51
C ARG A 141 10.15 -18.19 5.11
N VAL A 142 11.34 -18.10 5.69
CA VAL A 142 11.87 -16.85 6.27
C VAL A 142 12.03 -15.78 5.18
N ALA A 143 12.56 -16.14 4.02
CA ALA A 143 12.77 -15.21 2.91
C ALA A 143 11.46 -14.63 2.37
N ARG A 144 10.42 -15.48 2.20
CA ARG A 144 9.08 -15.05 1.77
C ARG A 144 8.46 -14.04 2.74
N CYS A 145 8.60 -14.28 4.04
CA CYS A 145 7.99 -13.42 5.05
C CYS A 145 8.76 -12.12 5.33
N ALA A 146 10.03 -12.01 4.92
CA ALA A 146 10.87 -10.85 5.20
C ALA A 146 10.37 -9.51 4.62
N ARG A 147 9.47 -9.54 3.62
CA ARG A 147 8.88 -8.32 3.00
C ARG A 147 7.72 -7.69 3.80
N TYR A 148 7.20 -8.39 4.81
CA TYR A 148 6.06 -7.92 5.60
C TYR A 148 6.53 -7.31 6.92
N ASP A 149 5.91 -6.20 7.32
CA ASP A 149 6.22 -5.55 8.58
C ASP A 149 5.44 -6.20 9.71
N THR A 150 6.09 -6.51 10.83
CA THR A 150 5.44 -7.19 11.96
C THR A 150 5.46 -6.39 13.26
N THR A 151 6.20 -5.29 13.29
CA THR A 151 6.30 -4.42 14.47
C THR A 151 5.49 -3.14 14.23
N PRO A 152 4.36 -2.96 14.92
CA PRO A 152 3.53 -1.76 14.79
C PRO A 152 4.34 -0.49 15.11
N PRO A 153 4.27 0.55 14.26
CA PRO A 153 4.91 1.83 14.56
C PRO A 153 4.13 2.57 15.63
N GLN A 154 4.77 3.50 16.34
CA GLN A 154 4.04 4.48 17.12
C GLN A 154 3.42 5.50 16.17
N LEU A 155 2.09 5.55 16.13
CA LEU A 155 1.39 6.56 15.35
C LEU A 155 1.30 7.86 16.12
N ALA A 156 1.62 8.97 15.45
CA ALA A 156 1.38 10.31 15.96
C ALA A 156 -0.11 10.66 15.81
N THR A 157 -0.98 9.91 16.50
CA THR A 157 -2.41 10.23 16.55
C THR A 157 -2.66 11.30 17.62
N PRO A 158 -3.29 12.44 17.29
CA PRO A 158 -3.82 13.34 18.31
C PRO A 158 -4.78 12.57 19.24
N SER A 159 -4.78 12.90 20.53
CA SER A 159 -5.72 12.33 21.51
C SER A 159 -7.17 12.47 21.04
N PRO A 160 -8.07 11.50 21.35
CA PRO A 160 -9.47 11.61 20.95
C PRO A 160 -10.14 12.81 21.63
N LEU A 161 -10.89 13.59 20.86
CA LEU A 161 -11.98 14.39 21.40
C LEU A 161 -13.29 13.56 21.29
N PRO A 162 -14.10 13.47 22.36
CA PRO A 162 -15.40 12.79 22.32
C PRO A 162 -16.38 13.44 21.33
N GLY A 163 -17.30 12.63 20.79
CA GLY A 163 -18.15 12.94 19.64
C GLY A 163 -19.26 13.98 19.81
N ASP A 164 -19.65 14.53 18.66
CA ASP A 164 -20.85 15.37 18.40
C ASP A 164 -20.95 15.80 16.91
N GLY A 165 -19.85 15.75 16.16
CA GLY A 165 -19.77 16.13 14.75
C GLY A 165 -18.33 16.13 14.26
N ARG A 166 -17.54 15.15 14.74
CA ARG A 166 -16.09 15.15 14.59
C ARG A 166 -15.70 14.92 13.14
N LYS A 167 -14.76 15.74 12.67
CA LYS A 167 -14.08 15.58 11.40
C LYS A 167 -13.41 14.18 11.32
N PRO A 168 -13.38 13.56 10.12
CA PRO A 168 -12.73 12.28 9.89
C PRO A 168 -11.31 12.16 10.45
N ARG A 169 -11.03 10.96 10.97
CA ARG A 169 -9.68 10.46 11.23
C ARG A 169 -9.33 9.43 10.18
N LEU A 170 -8.27 9.68 9.43
CA LEU A 170 -7.92 8.92 8.24
C LEU A 170 -6.50 8.36 8.39
N LEU A 171 -6.33 7.09 8.01
CA LEU A 171 -5.01 6.49 7.82
C LEU A 171 -4.66 6.57 6.33
N LEU A 172 -3.62 7.31 5.97
CA LEU A 172 -3.02 7.28 4.64
C LEU A 172 -1.97 6.17 4.60
N PHE A 173 -2.32 5.05 4.00
CA PHE A 173 -1.46 3.88 3.89
C PHE A 173 -0.68 3.88 2.57
N GLU A 174 0.63 3.74 2.68
CA GLU A 174 1.59 4.06 1.60
C GLU A 174 2.66 2.98 1.38
N LYS A 175 2.49 1.79 1.99
CA LYS A 175 3.38 0.65 1.75
C LYS A 175 3.17 0.16 0.32
N ILE A 176 4.27 -0.11 -0.40
CA ILE A 176 4.23 -0.69 -1.74
C ILE A 176 5.24 -1.83 -1.80
N ASN A 177 4.77 -3.04 -2.09
CA ASN A 177 5.63 -4.19 -2.38
C ASN A 177 5.77 -4.43 -3.90
N GLY A 178 4.75 -4.05 -4.68
CA GLY A 178 4.66 -4.18 -6.13
C GLY A 178 5.26 -3.01 -6.89
N PHE A 179 4.53 -2.48 -7.87
CA PHE A 179 4.98 -1.34 -8.66
C PHE A 179 4.76 -0.02 -7.92
N LYS A 180 5.79 0.84 -7.87
CA LYS A 180 5.70 2.19 -7.32
C LYS A 180 5.90 3.22 -8.42
N ASP A 181 4.81 3.79 -8.93
CA ASP A 181 4.88 5.01 -9.73
C ASP A 181 5.10 6.22 -8.82
N THR A 182 6.35 6.69 -8.74
CA THR A 182 6.73 7.74 -7.79
C THR A 182 6.06 9.09 -8.09
N PRO A 183 5.92 9.53 -9.36
CA PRO A 183 5.14 10.72 -9.71
C PRO A 183 3.69 10.72 -9.20
N SER A 184 2.86 9.72 -9.55
CA SER A 184 1.48 9.65 -9.04
C SER A 184 1.42 9.57 -7.53
N PHE A 185 2.23 8.69 -6.93
CA PHE A 185 2.27 8.47 -5.49
C PHE A 185 2.51 9.77 -4.73
N ASN A 186 3.50 10.58 -5.18
CA ASN A 186 3.82 11.86 -4.54
C ASN A 186 2.74 12.91 -4.77
N ALA A 187 2.13 12.96 -5.97
CA ALA A 187 1.07 13.90 -6.28
C ALA A 187 -0.21 13.61 -5.47
N ALA A 188 -0.58 12.33 -5.36
CA ALA A 188 -1.67 11.86 -4.51
C ALA A 188 -1.44 12.20 -3.03
N HIS A 189 -0.24 11.91 -2.51
CA HIS A 189 0.14 12.24 -1.13
C HIS A 189 -0.03 13.73 -0.87
N ALA A 190 0.51 14.59 -1.75
CA ALA A 190 0.41 16.03 -1.60
C ALA A 190 -1.04 16.51 -1.60
N LEU A 191 -1.87 16.03 -2.54
CA LEU A 191 -3.29 16.37 -2.60
C LEU A 191 -4.02 15.95 -1.32
N LEU A 192 -3.81 14.72 -0.84
CA LEU A 192 -4.49 14.20 0.34
C LEU A 192 -4.10 14.97 1.61
N GLN A 193 -2.83 15.36 1.74
CA GLN A 193 -2.36 16.22 2.82
C GLN A 193 -2.98 17.62 2.77
N ASP A 194 -3.10 18.21 1.58
CA ASP A 194 -3.74 19.52 1.38
C ASP A 194 -5.25 19.44 1.66
N MET A 195 -5.92 18.40 1.17
CA MET A 195 -7.34 18.14 1.38
C MET A 195 -7.65 17.98 2.87
N ALA A 196 -6.86 17.17 3.58
CA ALA A 196 -7.03 17.00 5.02
C ALA A 196 -6.88 18.33 5.77
N ARG A 197 -5.87 19.16 5.41
CA ARG A 197 -5.68 20.50 5.99
C ARG A 197 -6.87 21.42 5.72
N GLN A 198 -7.39 21.45 4.49
CA GLN A 198 -8.52 22.30 4.12
C GLN A 198 -9.82 21.88 4.81
N GLN A 199 -10.04 20.57 4.98
CA GLN A 199 -11.27 20.03 5.57
C GLN A 199 -11.22 19.94 7.11
N GLY A 200 -10.03 20.13 7.71
CA GLY A 200 -9.79 19.94 9.14
C GLY A 200 -9.80 18.47 9.57
N TRP A 201 -9.45 17.55 8.66
CA TRP A 201 -9.35 16.13 8.94
C TRP A 201 -8.04 15.80 9.65
N THR A 202 -8.05 14.76 10.48
CA THR A 202 -6.81 14.15 10.96
C THR A 202 -6.36 13.14 9.92
N LEU A 203 -5.18 13.33 9.33
CA LEU A 203 -4.57 12.38 8.40
C LEU A 203 -3.24 11.90 8.98
N VAL A 204 -3.10 10.60 9.18
CA VAL A 204 -1.87 9.96 9.66
C VAL A 204 -1.32 9.10 8.53
N SER A 205 -0.11 9.37 8.06
CA SER A 205 0.57 8.54 7.05
C SER A 205 1.34 7.40 7.69
N SER A 206 1.33 6.24 7.04
CA SER A 206 2.25 5.14 7.35
C SER A 206 2.51 4.26 6.13
N ASP A 207 3.75 3.84 5.97
CA ASP A 207 4.21 2.84 5.00
C ASP A 207 4.53 1.49 5.65
N ASN A 208 4.12 1.28 6.91
CA ASN A 208 4.36 0.07 7.68
C ASN A 208 3.07 -0.75 7.80
N GLY A 209 3.05 -1.97 7.24
CA GLY A 209 1.88 -2.86 7.22
C GLY A 209 1.40 -3.30 8.60
N ALA A 210 2.26 -3.25 9.63
CA ALA A 210 1.89 -3.60 10.99
C ALA A 210 0.90 -2.62 11.64
N VAL A 211 0.57 -1.50 10.99
CA VAL A 211 -0.55 -0.64 11.40
C VAL A 211 -1.91 -1.32 11.31
N PHE A 212 -2.03 -2.38 10.50
CA PHE A 212 -3.25 -3.17 10.36
C PHE A 212 -3.43 -4.15 11.51
N ASN A 213 -3.71 -3.60 12.69
CA ASN A 213 -4.13 -4.33 13.87
C ASN A 213 -5.34 -3.64 14.50
N ALA A 214 -6.11 -4.37 15.32
CA ALA A 214 -7.35 -3.86 15.90
C ALA A 214 -7.16 -2.55 16.71
N GLN A 215 -6.05 -2.44 17.45
CA GLN A 215 -5.78 -1.27 18.29
C GLN A 215 -5.54 0.00 17.45
N GLN A 216 -4.84 -0.11 16.33
CA GLN A 216 -4.54 1.04 15.48
C GLN A 216 -5.66 1.35 14.50
N LEU A 217 -6.27 0.34 13.88
CA LEU A 217 -7.39 0.54 12.96
C LEU A 217 -8.62 1.16 13.63
N SER A 218 -8.92 0.83 14.89
CA SER A 218 -10.05 1.41 15.64
C SER A 218 -9.95 2.92 15.87
N GLN A 219 -8.81 3.54 15.54
CA GLN A 219 -8.60 4.98 15.66
C GLN A 219 -9.05 5.77 14.43
N PHE A 220 -9.38 5.08 13.32
CA PHE A 220 -9.63 5.69 12.03
C PHE A 220 -11.03 5.37 11.51
N ASP A 221 -11.70 6.38 10.94
CA ASP A 221 -13.01 6.23 10.31
C ASP A 221 -12.88 5.63 8.89
N ALA A 222 -11.76 5.89 8.21
CA ALA A 222 -11.40 5.24 6.95
C ALA A 222 -9.88 5.08 6.78
N VAL A 223 -9.50 4.10 5.95
CA VAL A 223 -8.13 3.88 5.48
C VAL A 223 -8.06 4.19 3.98
N ILE A 224 -7.09 5.00 3.58
CA ILE A 224 -6.82 5.38 2.20
C ILE A 224 -5.57 4.63 1.74
N TRP A 225 -5.69 3.79 0.73
CA TRP A 225 -4.56 3.14 0.06
C TRP A 225 -4.13 4.04 -1.10
N ASN A 226 -3.02 4.75 -0.91
CA ASN A 226 -2.45 5.62 -1.94
C ASN A 226 -1.59 4.81 -2.89
N ASN A 227 -2.16 4.43 -4.03
CA ASN A 227 -1.44 3.71 -5.08
C ASN A 227 -0.72 2.45 -4.56
N VAL A 228 -1.28 1.81 -3.53
CA VAL A 228 -0.69 0.62 -2.90
C VAL A 228 -0.74 -0.52 -3.91
N SER A 229 0.43 -1.06 -4.26
CA SER A 229 0.56 -2.23 -5.16
C SER A 229 1.32 -3.34 -4.45
N GLY A 230 0.95 -4.57 -4.74
CA GLY A 230 1.50 -5.78 -4.14
C GLY A 230 0.79 -6.23 -2.87
N ASP A 231 1.07 -7.47 -2.52
CA ASP A 231 0.63 -8.04 -1.26
C ASP A 231 1.47 -7.50 -0.10
N VAL A 232 0.87 -6.62 0.70
CA VAL A 232 1.55 -5.79 1.69
C VAL A 232 1.23 -6.15 3.14
N LEU A 233 0.30 -7.10 3.38
CA LEU A 233 -0.19 -7.46 4.71
C LEU A 233 0.04 -8.94 5.05
N THR A 234 0.41 -9.22 6.30
CA THR A 234 0.43 -10.58 6.87
C THR A 234 -0.98 -11.19 6.97
N LEU A 235 -1.14 -12.49 7.28
CA LEU A 235 -2.47 -13.08 7.39
C LEU A 235 -3.26 -12.48 8.57
N SER A 236 -2.62 -12.26 9.73
CA SER A 236 -3.26 -11.57 10.86
C SER A 236 -3.65 -10.13 10.53
N GLN A 237 -2.82 -9.40 9.77
CA GLN A 237 -3.13 -8.04 9.33
C GLN A 237 -4.29 -8.00 8.33
N ARG A 238 -4.33 -8.95 7.39
CA ARG A 238 -5.46 -9.13 6.47
C ARG A 238 -6.76 -9.40 7.22
N GLN A 239 -6.71 -10.28 8.23
CA GLN A 239 -7.87 -10.55 9.08
C GLN A 239 -8.31 -9.30 9.85
N ALA A 240 -7.37 -8.59 10.49
CA ALA A 240 -7.69 -7.35 11.21
C ALA A 240 -8.27 -6.28 10.28
N PHE A 241 -7.77 -6.19 9.04
CA PHE A 241 -8.32 -5.26 8.06
C PHE A 241 -9.73 -5.64 7.62
N ARG A 242 -9.97 -6.93 7.35
CA ARG A 242 -11.29 -7.44 7.04
C ARG A 242 -12.28 -7.18 8.17
N ASP A 243 -11.89 -7.50 9.41
CA ASP A 243 -12.72 -7.24 10.60
C ASP A 243 -13.06 -5.76 10.74
N TYR A 244 -12.08 -4.87 10.51
CA TYR A 244 -12.29 -3.42 10.52
C TYR A 244 -13.36 -3.00 9.51
N ILE A 245 -13.30 -3.50 8.27
CA ILE A 245 -14.30 -3.20 7.24
C ILE A 245 -15.67 -3.78 7.64
N GLU A 246 -15.74 -5.05 8.03
CA GLU A 246 -17.01 -5.70 8.39
C GLU A 246 -17.69 -5.07 9.62
N GLN A 247 -16.91 -4.37 10.47
CA GLN A 247 -17.38 -3.61 11.64
C GLN A 247 -17.68 -2.13 11.36
N GLY A 248 -17.67 -1.70 10.09
CA GLY A 248 -18.10 -0.37 9.70
C GLY A 248 -16.99 0.61 9.32
N GLY A 249 -15.74 0.14 9.27
CA GLY A 249 -14.61 0.91 8.76
C GLY A 249 -14.75 1.26 7.27
N GLY A 250 -14.16 2.40 6.89
CA GLY A 250 -14.12 2.86 5.51
C GLY A 250 -12.82 2.47 4.79
N PHE A 251 -12.91 2.23 3.49
CA PHE A 251 -11.78 2.03 2.60
C PHE A 251 -11.86 2.94 1.39
N VAL A 252 -10.72 3.51 1.01
CA VAL A 252 -10.52 4.24 -0.24
C VAL A 252 -9.30 3.65 -0.96
N GLY A 253 -9.49 3.10 -2.16
CA GLY A 253 -8.39 2.65 -3.02
C GLY A 253 -8.17 3.59 -4.19
N ILE A 254 -6.91 3.95 -4.46
CA ILE A 254 -6.54 4.86 -5.56
C ILE A 254 -5.67 4.11 -6.56
N HIS A 255 -6.09 4.14 -7.83
CA HIS A 255 -5.39 3.69 -9.03
C HIS A 255 -4.64 2.36 -8.81
N GLY A 256 -3.34 2.40 -8.49
CA GLY A 256 -2.49 1.21 -8.29
C GLY A 256 -3.06 0.17 -7.31
N SER A 257 -3.91 0.59 -6.35
CA SER A 257 -4.64 -0.33 -5.45
C SER A 257 -5.59 -1.31 -6.14
N GLY A 258 -5.95 -1.07 -7.38
CA GLY A 258 -6.73 -2.00 -8.19
C GLY A 258 -6.05 -2.39 -9.51
N GLY A 259 -4.74 -2.17 -9.63
CA GLY A 259 -3.99 -2.29 -10.90
C GLY A 259 -3.03 -3.47 -11.00
N ASP A 260 -2.99 -4.38 -10.01
CA ASP A 260 -2.04 -5.49 -10.02
C ASP A 260 -2.47 -6.57 -11.04
N PRO A 261 -1.58 -7.06 -11.92
CA PRO A 261 -1.90 -8.12 -12.88
C PRO A 261 -2.14 -9.47 -12.20
N THR A 262 -1.67 -9.66 -10.96
CA THR A 262 -1.95 -10.84 -10.15
C THR A 262 -2.20 -10.43 -8.69
N TYR A 263 -3.26 -10.99 -8.10
CA TYR A 263 -3.62 -10.81 -6.70
C TYR A 263 -3.38 -12.10 -5.92
N PHE A 264 -2.75 -11.99 -4.75
CA PHE A 264 -2.52 -13.11 -3.82
C PHE A 264 -3.43 -13.05 -2.58
N TRP A 265 -4.53 -12.31 -2.70
CA TRP A 265 -5.57 -12.16 -1.69
C TRP A 265 -6.94 -11.96 -2.36
N ASP A 266 -7.68 -13.05 -2.54
CA ASP A 266 -8.93 -13.01 -3.30
C ASP A 266 -9.98 -12.10 -2.68
N TRP A 267 -10.14 -12.11 -1.35
CA TRP A 267 -11.08 -11.21 -0.67
C TRP A 267 -10.79 -9.73 -0.97
N TYR A 268 -9.53 -9.33 -1.11
CA TYR A 268 -9.19 -7.95 -1.47
C TYR A 268 -9.70 -7.59 -2.88
N ALA A 269 -9.41 -8.43 -3.87
CA ALA A 269 -9.79 -8.15 -5.25
C ALA A 269 -11.29 -8.31 -5.47
N ASP A 270 -11.89 -9.39 -4.95
CA ASP A 270 -13.26 -9.79 -5.27
C ASP A 270 -14.29 -9.16 -4.32
N GLU A 271 -13.94 -8.95 -3.05
CA GLU A 271 -14.88 -8.45 -2.03
C GLU A 271 -14.59 -6.99 -1.63
N LEU A 272 -13.34 -6.56 -1.51
CA LEU A 272 -13.06 -5.16 -1.17
C LEU A 272 -13.14 -4.23 -2.38
N ILE A 273 -12.34 -4.51 -3.42
CA ILE A 273 -12.33 -3.75 -4.68
C ILE A 273 -13.57 -4.10 -5.51
N GLY A 274 -13.86 -5.40 -5.69
CA GLY A 274 -14.99 -5.88 -6.49
C GLY A 274 -14.71 -6.09 -7.96
N ALA A 275 -13.44 -6.01 -8.36
CA ALA A 275 -13.00 -6.18 -9.73
C ALA A 275 -11.54 -6.64 -9.75
N ARG A 276 -11.16 -7.43 -10.75
CA ARG A 276 -9.78 -7.83 -11.02
C ARG A 276 -9.26 -7.12 -12.25
N PHE A 277 -8.09 -6.49 -12.15
CA PHE A 277 -7.42 -5.86 -13.26
C PHE A 277 -7.25 -6.82 -14.45
N ALA A 278 -7.52 -6.31 -15.65
CA ALA A 278 -7.30 -7.02 -16.92
C ALA A 278 -6.14 -6.42 -17.71
N GLY A 279 -5.93 -5.11 -17.62
CA GLY A 279 -4.89 -4.41 -18.36
C GLY A 279 -5.18 -2.93 -18.53
N HIS A 280 -4.24 -2.24 -19.18
CA HIS A 280 -4.39 -0.87 -19.66
C HIS A 280 -3.89 -0.78 -21.12
N PRO A 281 -4.25 0.27 -21.88
CA PRO A 281 -3.70 0.48 -23.22
C PRO A 281 -2.18 0.51 -23.22
N ALA A 282 -1.54 -0.01 -24.27
CA ALA A 282 -0.08 -0.10 -24.34
C ALA A 282 0.58 0.97 -25.22
N ASP A 283 0.06 1.18 -26.43
CA ASP A 283 0.67 2.09 -27.41
C ASP A 283 -0.39 2.95 -28.14
N PRO A 284 -0.54 4.23 -27.78
CA PRO A 284 0.06 4.89 -26.62
C PRO A 284 -0.60 4.43 -25.30
N GLN A 285 0.20 4.37 -24.22
CA GLN A 285 -0.27 4.03 -22.87
C GLN A 285 -1.28 5.05 -22.33
N TYR A 286 -0.95 6.33 -22.48
CA TYR A 286 -1.81 7.43 -22.06
C TYR A 286 -2.61 7.97 -23.23
N GLN A 287 -3.93 8.08 -23.05
CA GLN A 287 -4.85 8.51 -24.09
C GLN A 287 -5.86 9.49 -23.54
N ASP A 288 -6.33 10.40 -24.38
CA ASP A 288 -7.51 11.18 -24.06
C ASP A 288 -8.71 10.24 -24.10
N ALA A 289 -9.49 10.19 -23.02
CA ALA A 289 -10.79 9.54 -23.01
C ALA A 289 -11.80 10.41 -22.25
N ARG A 290 -13.07 10.24 -22.59
CA ARG A 290 -14.18 10.92 -21.95
C ARG A 290 -14.67 10.10 -20.77
N VAL A 291 -14.54 10.68 -19.57
CA VAL A 291 -15.12 10.16 -18.33
C VAL A 291 -16.56 10.69 -18.23
N VAL A 292 -17.51 9.80 -17.94
CA VAL A 292 -18.94 10.10 -17.83
C VAL A 292 -19.41 9.81 -16.41
N ILE A 293 -20.05 10.78 -15.75
CA ILE A 293 -20.60 10.66 -14.39
C ILE A 293 -22.06 10.21 -14.45
N GLU A 294 -22.39 9.15 -13.71
CA GLU A 294 -23.74 8.57 -13.75
C GLU A 294 -24.78 9.43 -13.04
N ASN A 295 -24.39 10.10 -11.96
CA ASN A 295 -25.28 10.95 -11.20
C ASN A 295 -24.57 12.20 -10.68
N THR A 296 -24.93 13.36 -11.23
CA THR A 296 -24.37 14.67 -10.83
C THR A 296 -25.21 15.41 -9.79
N HIS A 297 -26.32 14.83 -9.31
CA HIS A 297 -27.30 15.53 -8.47
C HIS A 297 -27.24 15.14 -6.98
N SER A 298 -26.80 13.93 -6.67
CA SER A 298 -26.74 13.38 -5.30
C SER A 298 -25.55 12.44 -5.10
N GLY A 299 -25.25 12.08 -3.85
CA GLY A 299 -24.17 11.17 -3.49
C GLY A 299 -22.78 11.62 -3.97
N ILE A 300 -21.89 10.64 -4.14
CA ILE A 300 -20.62 10.82 -4.85
C ILE A 300 -20.97 11.10 -6.33
N GLY A 301 -20.46 12.19 -6.87
CA GLY A 301 -20.81 12.70 -8.19
C GLY A 301 -21.48 14.07 -8.16
N LYS A 302 -22.06 14.45 -7.01
CA LYS A 302 -22.80 15.71 -6.88
C LYS A 302 -21.98 16.94 -7.26
N GLY A 303 -22.44 17.65 -8.29
CA GLY A 303 -21.81 18.87 -8.79
C GLY A 303 -20.47 18.65 -9.49
N LEU A 304 -20.12 17.42 -9.87
CA LEU A 304 -19.13 17.17 -10.91
C LEU A 304 -19.70 17.57 -12.27
N ALA A 305 -18.81 17.82 -13.25
CA ALA A 305 -19.22 17.86 -14.65
C ALA A 305 -19.88 16.52 -15.03
N ALA A 306 -20.91 16.56 -15.89
CA ALA A 306 -21.56 15.34 -16.37
C ALA A 306 -20.60 14.46 -17.18
N GLU A 307 -19.66 15.09 -17.87
CA GLU A 307 -18.54 14.44 -18.52
C GLU A 307 -17.35 15.40 -18.62
N TRP A 308 -16.14 14.85 -18.68
CA TRP A 308 -14.94 15.60 -19.07
C TRP A 308 -13.96 14.68 -19.80
N THR A 309 -13.09 15.28 -20.60
CA THR A 309 -11.99 14.56 -21.25
C THR A 309 -10.69 14.85 -20.51
N MET A 310 -9.91 13.82 -20.27
CA MET A 310 -8.59 13.92 -19.65
C MET A 310 -7.67 12.89 -20.29
N ASN A 311 -6.36 13.12 -20.20
CA ASN A 311 -5.35 12.18 -20.65
C ASN A 311 -4.91 11.30 -19.48
N GLU A 312 -5.10 9.98 -19.56
CA GLU A 312 -4.79 9.04 -18.48
C GLU A 312 -4.39 7.65 -19.04
N GLU A 313 -3.88 6.79 -18.17
CA GLU A 313 -3.85 5.34 -18.28
C GLU A 313 -5.21 4.76 -17.86
N TRP A 314 -5.86 4.05 -18.77
CA TRP A 314 -7.23 3.56 -18.58
C TRP A 314 -7.26 2.09 -18.18
N TYR A 315 -7.54 1.82 -16.91
CA TYR A 315 -7.68 0.45 -16.42
C TYR A 315 -8.94 -0.21 -16.95
N SER A 316 -8.77 -1.43 -17.45
CA SER A 316 -9.87 -2.34 -17.76
C SER A 316 -9.86 -3.47 -16.75
N PHE A 317 -11.04 -3.98 -16.43
CA PHE A 317 -11.24 -5.05 -15.46
C PHE A 317 -11.86 -6.28 -16.12
N LYS A 318 -11.61 -7.46 -15.54
CA LYS A 318 -12.09 -8.74 -16.09
C LYS A 318 -13.62 -8.84 -16.11
N THR A 319 -14.28 -8.16 -15.18
CA THR A 319 -15.75 -8.09 -15.05
C THR A 319 -16.15 -6.71 -14.56
N SER A 320 -17.37 -6.27 -14.88
CA SER A 320 -17.88 -5.02 -14.32
C SER A 320 -18.11 -5.19 -12.81
N PRO A 321 -17.69 -4.22 -11.96
CA PRO A 321 -17.98 -4.25 -10.53
C PRO A 321 -19.49 -4.18 -10.22
N ARG A 322 -20.35 -3.81 -11.20
CA ARG A 322 -21.82 -3.90 -11.03
C ARG A 322 -22.29 -5.32 -10.78
N ASP A 323 -21.63 -6.31 -11.38
CA ASP A 323 -21.96 -7.73 -11.19
C ASP A 323 -21.75 -8.16 -9.72
N LYS A 324 -21.01 -7.35 -8.96
CA LYS A 324 -20.75 -7.50 -7.52
C LYS A 324 -21.50 -6.49 -6.65
N GLY A 325 -22.54 -5.86 -7.21
CA GLY A 325 -23.42 -4.92 -6.51
C GLY A 325 -22.82 -3.53 -6.29
N ALA A 326 -21.79 -3.14 -7.05
CA ALA A 326 -21.24 -1.80 -6.94
C ALA A 326 -22.21 -0.74 -7.47
N THR A 327 -22.27 0.40 -6.77
CA THR A 327 -22.85 1.63 -7.32
C THR A 327 -21.74 2.36 -8.07
N VAL A 328 -21.84 2.41 -9.39
CA VAL A 328 -20.85 3.07 -10.23
C VAL A 328 -21.06 4.58 -10.21
N ILE A 329 -19.96 5.32 -10.12
CA ILE A 329 -19.96 6.79 -10.07
C ILE A 329 -19.52 7.36 -11.42
N ALA A 330 -18.48 6.76 -12.01
CA ALA A 330 -17.90 7.20 -13.27
C ALA A 330 -17.59 6.01 -14.19
N THR A 331 -17.81 6.20 -15.48
CA THR A 331 -17.48 5.24 -16.55
C THR A 331 -16.62 5.89 -17.63
N LEU A 332 -15.98 5.09 -18.48
CA LEU A 332 -15.31 5.54 -19.70
C LEU A 332 -16.20 5.35 -20.92
N ASP A 333 -16.22 6.37 -21.79
CA ASP A 333 -16.71 6.20 -23.16
C ASP A 333 -15.63 5.56 -24.03
N GLU A 334 -15.76 4.26 -24.28
CA GLU A 334 -14.84 3.48 -25.11
C GLU A 334 -14.83 3.89 -26.60
N SER A 335 -15.75 4.76 -27.05
CA SER A 335 -15.69 5.35 -28.39
C SER A 335 -14.72 6.54 -28.49
N SER A 336 -14.25 7.05 -27.35
CA SER A 336 -13.37 8.21 -27.28
C SER A 336 -11.88 7.88 -27.26
N TYR A 337 -11.51 6.60 -27.11
CA TYR A 337 -10.12 6.14 -27.06
C TYR A 337 -9.97 4.70 -27.59
N SER A 338 -8.75 4.18 -27.63
CA SER A 338 -8.42 2.83 -28.10
C SER A 338 -8.04 1.89 -26.93
N PRO A 339 -8.95 1.03 -26.43
CA PRO A 339 -8.68 0.07 -25.36
C PRO A 339 -7.92 -1.15 -25.88
N VAL A 340 -6.69 -0.96 -26.35
CA VAL A 340 -5.83 -2.03 -26.88
C VAL A 340 -4.58 -2.16 -26.03
N GLY A 341 -4.47 -3.28 -25.33
CA GLY A 341 -3.36 -3.61 -24.44
C GLY A 341 -2.14 -4.13 -25.19
N HIS A 342 -1.16 -4.61 -24.41
CA HIS A 342 0.04 -5.23 -24.95
C HIS A 342 -0.31 -6.39 -25.89
N HIS A 343 0.49 -6.57 -26.95
CA HIS A 343 0.28 -7.61 -27.96
C HIS A 343 -1.09 -7.57 -28.68
N GLY A 344 -1.77 -6.42 -28.68
CA GLY A 344 -3.04 -6.26 -29.38
C GLY A 344 -4.25 -6.86 -28.66
N ILE A 345 -4.13 -7.16 -27.36
CA ILE A 345 -5.24 -7.66 -26.55
C ILE A 345 -6.35 -6.61 -26.52
N ASP A 346 -7.58 -6.99 -26.88
CA ASP A 346 -8.76 -6.14 -26.74
C ASP A 346 -9.15 -6.05 -25.27
N LEU A 347 -9.12 -4.84 -24.72
CA LEU A 347 -9.43 -4.55 -23.32
C LEU A 347 -10.84 -3.98 -23.14
N ARG A 348 -11.64 -3.91 -24.20
CA ARG A 348 -13.01 -3.40 -24.16
C ARG A 348 -13.89 -4.20 -23.18
N MET A 349 -14.58 -3.47 -22.33
CA MET A 349 -15.54 -3.98 -21.34
C MET A 349 -17.00 -3.80 -21.77
N GLY A 350 -17.29 -2.79 -22.61
CA GLY A 350 -18.66 -2.36 -22.91
C GLY A 350 -19.23 -1.49 -21.78
N ASP A 351 -19.54 -2.09 -20.62
CA ASP A 351 -19.72 -1.31 -19.38
C ASP A 351 -18.35 -1.13 -18.73
N HIS A 352 -17.82 0.10 -18.79
CA HIS A 352 -16.45 0.41 -18.34
C HIS A 352 -16.42 1.32 -17.10
N PRO A 353 -16.79 0.85 -15.89
CA PRO A 353 -16.61 1.61 -14.65
C PRO A 353 -15.15 1.95 -14.35
N ILE A 354 -14.91 3.19 -13.93
CA ILE A 354 -13.58 3.70 -13.54
C ILE A 354 -13.56 4.28 -12.12
N ALA A 355 -14.73 4.54 -11.52
CA ALA A 355 -14.87 4.81 -10.10
C ALA A 355 -16.21 4.29 -9.58
N TRP A 356 -16.21 3.65 -8.40
CA TRP A 356 -17.40 3.04 -7.82
C TRP A 356 -17.33 2.96 -6.30
N GLN A 357 -18.49 2.77 -5.69
CA GLN A 357 -18.63 2.47 -4.28
C GLN A 357 -19.32 1.12 -4.04
N ARG A 358 -19.01 0.50 -2.89
CA ARG A 358 -19.59 -0.77 -2.44
C ARG A 358 -19.86 -0.73 -0.94
N CYS A 359 -20.99 -1.30 -0.57
CA CYS A 359 -21.35 -1.58 0.82
C CYS A 359 -20.96 -3.02 1.16
N LEU A 360 -20.18 -3.19 2.22
CA LEU A 360 -19.60 -4.48 2.61
C LEU A 360 -19.93 -4.79 4.05
N VAL A 361 -20.98 -5.59 4.28
CA VAL A 361 -21.54 -5.80 5.62
C VAL A 361 -21.91 -4.43 6.21
N GLN A 362 -21.18 -3.90 7.18
CA GLN A 362 -21.37 -2.54 7.73
C GLN A 362 -20.39 -1.51 7.13
N GLY A 363 -19.36 -1.97 6.43
CA GLY A 363 -18.27 -1.19 5.88
C GLY A 363 -18.59 -0.53 4.54
N ARG A 364 -17.69 0.38 4.16
CA ARG A 364 -17.79 1.20 2.94
C ARG A 364 -16.49 1.11 2.17
N SER A 365 -16.56 0.76 0.89
CA SER A 365 -15.42 0.70 -0.02
C SER A 365 -15.66 1.66 -1.17
N PHE A 366 -14.77 2.64 -1.35
CA PHE A 366 -14.72 3.49 -2.53
C PHE A 366 -13.42 3.20 -3.29
N TYR A 367 -13.52 3.02 -4.60
CA TYR A 367 -12.37 2.81 -5.45
C TYR A 367 -12.43 3.75 -6.66
N SER A 368 -11.29 4.33 -7.01
CA SER A 368 -11.09 5.13 -8.21
C SER A 368 -9.86 4.62 -8.95
N ALA A 369 -10.05 4.16 -10.19
CA ALA A 369 -8.97 3.77 -11.08
C ALA A 369 -8.23 4.96 -11.72
N LEU A 370 -8.71 6.20 -11.53
CA LEU A 370 -7.99 7.40 -11.95
C LEU A 370 -6.81 7.68 -11.03
N GLY A 371 -5.63 7.98 -11.59
CA GLY A 371 -4.53 8.53 -10.80
C GLY A 371 -3.10 8.21 -11.26
N HIS A 372 -2.85 7.62 -12.44
CA HIS A 372 -1.46 7.38 -12.88
C HIS A 372 -0.73 8.68 -13.15
N ARG A 373 -1.38 9.58 -13.88
CA ARG A 373 -0.74 10.82 -14.28
C ARG A 373 -0.75 11.84 -13.13
N PRO A 374 0.41 12.38 -12.70
CA PRO A 374 0.48 13.29 -11.56
C PRO A 374 -0.33 14.58 -11.78
N GLU A 375 -0.50 15.01 -13.04
CA GLU A 375 -1.27 16.21 -13.38
C GLU A 375 -2.76 16.07 -13.07
N ILE A 376 -3.29 14.84 -13.00
CA ILE A 376 -4.70 14.58 -12.69
C ILE A 376 -5.05 15.00 -11.27
N TYR A 377 -4.09 14.98 -10.35
CA TYR A 377 -4.30 15.44 -8.98
C TYR A 377 -4.51 16.96 -8.88
N ALA A 378 -4.28 17.72 -9.96
CA ALA A 378 -4.64 19.14 -10.07
C ALA A 378 -6.01 19.38 -10.73
N ASP A 379 -6.64 18.34 -11.31
CA ASP A 379 -7.94 18.47 -11.97
C ASP A 379 -9.07 18.65 -10.92
N PRO A 380 -9.93 19.69 -11.07
CA PRO A 380 -10.96 19.97 -10.08
C PRO A 380 -12.06 18.91 -10.00
N ASN A 381 -12.37 18.19 -11.08
CA ASN A 381 -13.33 17.08 -11.04
C ASN A 381 -12.72 15.90 -10.29
N HIS A 382 -11.47 15.56 -10.55
CA HIS A 382 -10.77 14.49 -9.83
C HIS A 382 -10.63 14.79 -8.33
N GLN A 383 -10.22 16.01 -7.97
CA GLN A 383 -10.14 16.44 -6.56
C GLN A 383 -11.50 16.33 -5.85
N ARG A 384 -12.58 16.76 -6.50
CA ARG A 384 -13.94 16.65 -5.94
C ARG A 384 -14.40 15.21 -5.82
N LEU A 385 -14.13 14.36 -6.81
CA LEU A 385 -14.46 12.94 -6.78
C LEU A 385 -13.79 12.24 -5.60
N LEU A 386 -12.47 12.45 -5.41
CA LEU A 386 -11.74 11.89 -4.27
C LEU A 386 -12.25 12.44 -2.94
N LEU A 387 -12.51 13.75 -2.84
CA LEU A 387 -13.07 14.37 -1.63
C LEU A 387 -14.38 13.69 -1.21
N GLN A 388 -15.32 13.57 -2.15
CA GLN A 388 -16.63 12.98 -1.88
C GLN A 388 -16.53 11.49 -1.56
N GLY A 389 -15.66 10.76 -2.25
CA GLY A 389 -15.40 9.35 -1.97
C GLY A 389 -14.82 9.12 -0.57
N ILE A 390 -13.88 9.96 -0.14
CA ILE A 390 -13.31 9.92 1.21
C ILE A 390 -14.36 10.27 2.27
N GLU A 391 -15.15 11.33 2.05
CA GLU A 391 -16.24 11.71 2.96
C GLU A 391 -17.25 10.59 3.14
N TRP A 392 -17.67 9.97 2.04
CA TRP A 392 -18.61 8.84 2.07
C TRP A 392 -18.01 7.63 2.78
N ALA A 393 -16.78 7.22 2.43
CA ALA A 393 -16.11 6.09 3.08
C ALA A 393 -15.94 6.33 4.60
N ALA A 394 -15.62 7.56 5.01
CA ALA A 394 -15.50 7.96 6.42
C ALA A 394 -16.85 8.20 7.13
N GLY A 395 -17.98 7.91 6.48
CA GLY A 395 -19.32 8.00 7.08
C GLY A 395 -19.79 9.42 7.38
N GLN A 396 -19.31 10.42 6.62
CA GLN A 396 -19.68 11.83 6.82
C GLN A 396 -20.92 12.26 6.03
N THR A 397 -21.47 11.36 5.21
CA THR A 397 -22.62 11.63 4.34
C THR A 397 -23.89 11.01 4.91
N ALA A 398 -25.04 11.58 4.56
CA ALA A 398 -26.35 11.03 4.94
C ALA A 398 -26.67 9.71 4.20
N ASP A 399 -26.06 9.50 3.03
CA ASP A 399 -26.22 8.27 2.24
C ASP A 399 -25.44 7.14 2.93
N ALA A 400 -26.15 6.29 3.66
CA ALA A 400 -25.59 5.14 4.38
C ALA A 400 -25.73 3.86 3.56
N CYS A 401 -24.85 2.89 3.85
CA CYS A 401 -25.07 1.52 3.41
C CYS A 401 -26.35 0.96 4.06
N PRO A 402 -27.16 0.20 3.30
CA PRO A 402 -28.46 -0.31 3.75
C PRO A 402 -28.36 -1.31 4.91
#